data_AF-A0A4Y2M1H2-F1
#
_entry.id   AF-A0A4Y2M1H2-F1
#
_cell.length_a   1.000
_cell.length_b   1.000
_cell.length_c   1.000
_cell.angle_alpha   90.00
_cell.angle_beta   90.00
_cell.angle_gamma   90.00
#
_symmetry.space_group_name_H-M   'P 1'
#
loop_
_entity.id
_entity.type
_entity.pdbx_description
1 polymer ?
#
loop_
_entity_poly.entity_id
_entity_poly.type
_entity_poly.pdbx_seq_one_letter_code
_entity_poly.pdbx_strand_id
1 'polypeptide(L)'
;MLRRSMWFQHDGAPAHYTSDDHQHLNVTFGKHRICHGGLDRSPDLLCLDFFCRGQTKKLVCQTLVDSVEDVVTRISVAACL
;
A
#
# COMPACT_ATOMS: atom_id res chain seq x y z
N MET A 1 24.84 -11.46 1.62
CA MET A 1 24.00 -10.24 1.51
C MET A 1 23.42 -9.95 2.89
N LEU A 2 23.75 -8.82 3.50
CA LEU A 2 23.13 -8.38 4.75
C LEU A 2 21.68 -7.98 4.46
N ARG A 3 20.72 -8.78 4.94
CA ARG A 3 19.31 -8.40 4.91
C ARG A 3 19.12 -7.26 5.92
N ARG A 4 18.96 -6.02 5.44
CA ARG A 4 18.54 -4.89 6.28
C ARG A 4 17.22 -5.27 6.97
N SER A 5 17.08 -5.01 8.26
CA SER A 5 15.84 -5.22 9.01
C SER A 5 14.73 -4.37 8.39
N MET A 6 13.94 -4.97 7.50
CA MET A 6 12.87 -4.30 6.77
C MET A 6 11.59 -4.39 7.60
N TRP A 7 10.97 -3.23 7.84
CA TRP A 7 9.67 -3.13 8.49
C TRP A 7 8.57 -3.18 7.43
N PHE A 8 7.54 -3.99 7.67
CA PHE A 8 6.37 -4.08 6.82
C PHE A 8 5.19 -3.37 7.49
N GLN A 9 4.58 -2.41 6.80
CA GLN A 9 3.40 -1.68 7.27
C GLN A 9 2.23 -1.91 6.31
N HIS A 10 1.06 -2.23 6.84
CA HIS A 10 -0.19 -2.39 6.07
C HIS A 10 -1.41 -1.90 6.86
N ASP A 11 -2.52 -1.66 6.16
CA ASP A 11 -3.78 -1.36 6.81
C ASP A 11 -4.32 -2.59 7.58
N GLY A 12 -5.03 -2.35 8.68
CA GLY A 12 -5.65 -3.43 9.45
C GLY A 12 -6.97 -3.94 8.86
N ALA A 13 -7.18 -3.88 7.54
CA ALA A 13 -8.42 -4.35 6.95
C ALA A 13 -8.59 -5.87 7.21
N PRO A 14 -9.84 -6.36 7.42
CA PRO A 14 -10.08 -7.76 7.74
C PRO A 14 -9.48 -8.76 6.73
N ALA A 15 -9.43 -8.39 5.45
CA ALA A 15 -8.83 -9.21 4.40
C ALA A 15 -7.31 -9.36 4.51
N HIS A 16 -6.63 -8.48 5.24
CA HIS A 16 -5.18 -8.47 5.47
C HIS A 16 -4.80 -8.93 6.88
N TYR A 17 -5.78 -9.40 7.67
CA TYR A 17 -5.62 -9.81 9.05
C TYR A 17 -5.98 -11.29 9.25
N THR A 18 -5.80 -12.12 8.22
CA THR A 18 -6.02 -13.57 8.31
C THR A 18 -4.86 -14.26 9.03
N SER A 19 -5.10 -15.44 9.62
CA SER A 19 -4.03 -16.24 10.25
C SER A 19 -2.88 -16.55 9.29
N ASP A 20 -3.23 -16.80 8.03
CA ASP A 20 -2.29 -17.22 6.99
C ASP A 20 -1.41 -16.05 6.57
N ASP A 21 -1.98 -14.85 6.40
CA ASP A 21 -1.22 -13.61 6.18
C ASP A 21 -0.29 -13.35 7.36
N HIS A 22 -0.77 -13.56 8.59
CA HIS A 22 0.05 -13.37 9.78
C HIS A 22 1.24 -14.31 9.83
N GLN A 23 1.04 -15.58 9.49
CA GLN A 23 2.10 -16.58 9.43
C GLN A 23 3.10 -16.24 8.32
N HIS A 24 2.62 -15.95 7.12
CA HIS A 24 3.46 -15.58 5.98
C HIS A 24 4.32 -14.37 6.29
N LEU A 25 3.72 -13.29 6.80
CA LEU A 25 4.44 -12.06 7.11
C LEU A 25 5.40 -12.23 8.29
N ASN A 26 5.12 -13.12 9.24
CA ASN A 26 6.06 -13.44 10.32
C ASN A 26 7.26 -14.26 9.82
N VAL A 27 7.07 -15.19 8.87
CA VAL A 27 8.19 -15.90 8.22
C VAL A 27 9.05 -14.91 7.41
N THR A 28 8.41 -14.02 6.68
CA THR A 28 9.10 -13.08 5.80
C THR A 28 9.78 -11.96 6.59
N PHE A 29 9.08 -11.26 7.47
CA PHE A 29 9.56 -10.03 8.13
C PHE A 29 9.85 -10.21 9.63
N GLY A 30 9.53 -11.37 10.22
CA GLY A 30 9.62 -11.59 11.66
C GLY A 30 8.66 -10.69 12.42
N LYS A 31 9.14 -10.16 13.56
CA LYS A 31 8.40 -9.19 14.40
C LYS A 31 8.43 -7.75 13.86
N HIS A 32 9.03 -7.50 12.70
CA HIS A 32 9.14 -6.16 12.11
C HIS A 32 7.90 -5.80 11.30
N ARG A 33 6.74 -5.81 11.96
CA ARG A 33 5.45 -5.50 11.33
C ARG A 33 4.74 -4.39 12.10
N ILE A 34 4.21 -3.43 11.37
CA ILE A 34 3.34 -2.38 11.88
C ILE A 34 1.97 -2.63 11.25
N CYS A 35 1.06 -3.20 12.03
CA CYS A 35 -0.33 -3.34 11.64
C CYS A 35 -1.16 -2.47 12.58
N HIS A 36 -1.88 -1.48 12.05
CA HIS A 36 -2.81 -0.70 12.85
C HIS A 36 -4.13 -1.45 12.92
N GLY A 37 -4.34 -2.15 14.04
CA GLY A 37 -5.56 -2.88 14.31
C GLY A 37 -6.68 -1.97 14.81
N GLY A 38 -7.82 -2.00 14.13
CA GLY A 38 -9.10 -1.54 14.67
C GLY A 38 -9.54 -0.13 14.26
N LEU A 39 -10.87 -0.04 14.02
CA LEU A 39 -11.82 1.08 13.88
C LEU A 39 -11.38 2.46 13.34
N ASP A 40 -10.19 2.97 13.64
CA ASP A 40 -9.65 4.19 13.03
C ASP A 40 -8.89 3.85 11.76
N ARG A 41 -9.67 3.63 10.70
CA ARG A 41 -9.20 3.60 9.31
C ARG A 41 -8.92 5.02 8.83
N SER A 42 -7.95 5.70 9.44
CA SER A 42 -7.46 6.96 8.88
C SER A 42 -6.48 6.63 7.74
N PRO A 43 -6.83 6.91 6.47
CA PRO A 43 -5.90 6.74 5.35
C PRO A 43 -4.69 7.68 5.46
N ASP A 44 -4.74 8.68 6.35
CA ASP A 44 -3.65 9.63 6.58
C ASP A 44 -2.48 9.00 7.35
N LEU A 45 -2.69 7.88 8.04
CA LEU A 45 -1.67 7.20 8.83
C LEU A 45 -0.78 6.26 8.01
N LEU A 46 -1.19 5.92 6.79
CA LEU A 46 -0.41 5.11 5.87
C LEU A 46 0.18 6.00 4.80
N CYS A 47 1.50 6.13 4.79
CA CYS A 47 2.21 6.93 3.79
C CYS A 47 1.81 6.53 2.35
N LEU A 48 1.56 5.24 2.12
CA LEU A 48 1.08 4.71 0.84
C LEU A 48 -0.31 5.27 0.47
N ASP A 49 -1.26 5.29 1.40
CA ASP A 49 -2.64 5.75 1.13
C ASP A 49 -2.74 7.27 1.04
N PHE A 50 -2.00 8.01 1.86
CA PHE A 50 -2.01 9.46 1.85
C PHE A 50 -1.21 10.02 0.67
N PHE A 51 0.07 9.68 0.61
CA PHE A 51 0.99 10.30 -0.34
C PHE A 51 0.93 9.60 -1.70
N CYS A 52 1.34 8.33 -1.79
CA CYS A 52 1.45 7.65 -3.08
C CYS A 52 0.10 7.59 -3.80
N ARG A 53 -0.93 7.06 -3.16
CA ARG A 53 -2.28 6.99 -3.75
C ARG A 53 -2.85 8.38 -4.02
N GLY A 54 -2.65 9.35 -3.12
CA GLY A 54 -3.10 10.72 -3.30
C GLY A 54 -2.47 11.41 -4.51
N GLN A 55 -1.14 11.32 -4.68
CA GLN A 55 -0.41 11.89 -5.80
C GLN A 55 -0.72 11.16 -7.12
N THR A 56 -0.71 9.83 -7.11
CA THR A 56 -1.07 9.03 -8.28
C THR A 56 -2.48 9.37 -8.75
N LYS A 57 -3.45 9.50 -7.84
CA LYS A 57 -4.81 9.91 -8.22
C LYS A 57 -4.85 11.31 -8.85
N LYS A 58 -4.09 12.28 -8.30
CA LYS A 58 -3.99 13.62 -8.89
C LYS A 58 -3.45 13.55 -10.32
N LEU A 59 -2.41 12.78 -10.57
CA LEU A 59 -1.78 12.66 -11.89
C LEU A 59 -2.67 11.89 -12.89
N VAL A 60 -3.23 10.76 -12.49
CA VAL A 60 -4.06 9.91 -13.37
C VAL A 60 -5.35 10.62 -13.78
N CYS A 61 -5.97 11.36 -12.84
CA CYS A 61 -7.24 12.04 -13.06
C CYS A 61 -7.10 13.52 -13.48
N GLN A 62 -5.89 13.97 -13.84
CA GLN A 62 -5.68 15.33 -14.40
C GLN A 62 -6.45 15.54 -15.70
N THR A 63 -6.52 14.51 -16.53
CA THR A 63 -7.27 14.49 -17.79
C THR A 63 -8.34 13.41 -17.72
N LEU A 64 -9.38 13.54 -18.56
CA LEU A 64 -10.37 12.48 -18.71
C LEU A 64 -9.68 11.16 -19.07
N VAL A 65 -10.25 10.09 -18.56
CA VAL A 65 -9.78 8.72 -18.71
C VAL A 65 -10.83 8.01 -19.54
N ASP A 66 -10.41 7.43 -20.66
CA ASP A 66 -11.33 6.87 -21.65
C ASP A 66 -11.28 5.33 -21.70
N SER A 67 -10.30 4.69 -21.05
CA SER A 67 -10.20 3.22 -20.98
C SER A 67 -9.38 2.71 -19.79
N VAL A 68 -9.48 1.41 -19.50
CA VAL A 68 -8.70 0.76 -18.43
C VAL A 68 -7.21 0.74 -18.76
N GLU A 69 -6.86 0.54 -20.03
CA GLU A 69 -5.47 0.52 -20.51
C GLU A 69 -4.79 1.88 -20.33
N ASP A 70 -5.54 2.97 -20.56
CA ASP A 70 -5.09 4.34 -20.31
C ASP A 70 -4.85 4.56 -18.80
N VAL A 71 -5.74 4.08 -17.92
CA VAL A 71 -5.51 4.13 -16.46
C VAL A 71 -4.24 3.39 -16.07
N VAL A 72 -4.05 2.15 -16.54
CA VAL A 72 -2.88 1.33 -16.19
C VAL A 72 -1.58 2.00 -16.65
N THR A 73 -1.59 2.57 -17.85
CA THR A 73 -0.45 3.30 -18.39
C THR A 73 -0.14 4.53 -17.53
N ARG A 74 -1.14 5.33 -17.18
CA ARG A 74 -0.98 6.52 -16.34
C ARG A 74 -0.52 6.18 -14.93
N ILE A 75 -1.06 5.12 -14.31
CA ILE A 75 -0.61 4.65 -12.99
C ILE A 75 0.85 4.21 -13.06
N SER A 76 1.24 3.47 -14.10
CA SER A 76 2.63 2.98 -14.25
C SER A 76 3.63 4.14 -14.36
N VAL A 77 3.26 5.22 -15.05
CA VAL A 77 4.09 6.43 -15.14
C VAL A 77 4.08 7.20 -13.81
N ALA A 78 2.92 7.39 -13.18
CA ALA A 78 2.78 8.19 -11.97
C ALA A 78 3.39 7.53 -10.73
N ALA A 79 3.37 6.19 -10.65
CA ALA A 79 3.92 5.44 -9.52
C ALA A 79 5.46 5.36 -9.51
N CYS A 80 6.14 5.83 -10.57
CA CYS A 80 7.60 5.89 -10.66
C CYS A 80 8.21 7.21 -10.13
N LEU A 81 7.39 8.14 -9.63
CA LEU A 81 7.80 9.42 -9.03
C LEU A 81 7.96 9.31 -7.51
#